data_AF-A0A6P8L576-F1
#
_entry.id   AF-A0A6P8L576-F1
#
_cell.length_a   1.000
_cell.length_b   1.000
_cell.length_c   1.000
_cell.angle_alpha   90.00
_cell.angle_beta   90.00
_cell.angle_gamma   90.00
#
_symmetry.space_group_name_H-M   'P 1'
#
loop_
_entity.id
_entity.type
_entity.pdbx_description
1 polymer ?
#
loop_
_entity_poly.entity_id
_entity_poly.type
_entity_poly.pdbx_seq_one_letter_code
_entity_poly.pdbx_strand_id
1 'polypeptide(L)'
;MSLFKTKEWWRTRCGANETFDKHSLLAAPLFGKERQDVLVVGSHDGYLRMYSPSSRWVDETKSPTNYKSTDLMIETRLDDCIVDMKAGKFVSGSQDLRLAVLTPSKLTVYNVALVDQSTEYGDRCELKIAYEHPLPRFPASLTTGPFGGVRGRDFLCVQCLDGTLLFYEQEMFAFSQVTRNRLLAEPIIYVPRYDLFVAASSSWYLECHRHVFARCVVASSARPRPLIKLGVAVATRA
;
A
#
# COMPACT_ATOMS: atom_id res chain seq x y z
N MET A 1 -21.32 -27.56 -16.07
CA MET A 1 -21.90 -26.31 -16.59
C MET A 1 -21.76 -25.25 -15.50
N SER A 2 -20.88 -24.25 -15.67
CA SER A 2 -20.76 -23.16 -14.69
C SER A 2 -21.93 -22.19 -14.88
N LEU A 3 -22.75 -22.01 -13.83
CA LEU A 3 -23.94 -21.14 -13.83
C LEU A 3 -23.57 -19.66 -14.00
N PHE A 4 -22.35 -19.28 -13.61
CA PHE A 4 -21.80 -17.95 -13.75
C PHE A 4 -20.51 -18.00 -14.57
N LYS A 5 -20.38 -17.10 -15.54
CA LYS A 5 -19.16 -16.91 -16.32
C LYS A 5 -18.69 -15.47 -16.14
N THR A 6 -17.42 -15.29 -15.81
CA THR A 6 -16.78 -13.97 -15.84
C THR A 6 -16.77 -13.46 -17.27
N LYS A 7 -17.32 -12.27 -17.50
CA LYS A 7 -17.17 -11.57 -18.78
C LYS A 7 -15.85 -10.81 -18.74
N GLU A 8 -14.88 -11.32 -19.50
CA GLU A 8 -13.61 -10.63 -19.66
C GLU A 8 -13.85 -9.32 -20.43
N TRP A 9 -13.38 -8.19 -19.88
CA TRP A 9 -13.45 -6.86 -20.51
C TRP A 9 -12.07 -6.34 -20.91
N TRP A 10 -11.06 -6.65 -20.11
CA TRP A 10 -9.67 -6.29 -20.32
C TRP A 10 -8.78 -7.33 -19.65
N ARG A 11 -7.70 -7.72 -20.32
CA ARG A 11 -6.72 -8.67 -19.78
C ARG A 11 -5.35 -8.43 -20.39
N THR A 12 -4.33 -8.47 -19.55
CA THR A 12 -2.94 -8.54 -19.97
C THR A 12 -2.18 -9.58 -19.16
N ARG A 13 -0.99 -9.96 -19.63
CA ARG A 13 -0.05 -10.82 -18.90
C ARG A 13 1.20 -10.02 -18.58
N CYS A 14 1.49 -9.86 -17.30
CA CYS A 14 2.70 -9.19 -16.82
C CYS A 14 3.89 -10.16 -16.86
N GLY A 15 4.89 -9.86 -17.69
CA GLY A 15 6.12 -10.64 -17.77
C GLY A 15 5.97 -12.08 -18.26
N ALA A 16 7.10 -12.78 -18.34
CA ALA A 16 7.14 -14.19 -18.72
C ALA A 16 7.14 -15.12 -17.49
N ASN A 17 8.03 -14.86 -16.52
CA ASN A 17 8.32 -15.68 -15.34
C ASN A 17 8.40 -14.84 -14.05
N GLU A 18 7.64 -13.76 -13.99
CA GLU A 18 7.59 -12.89 -12.82
C GLU A 18 6.73 -13.51 -11.71
N THR A 19 7.07 -13.19 -10.46
CA THR A 19 6.31 -13.64 -9.28
C THR A 19 5.58 -12.46 -8.63
N PHE A 20 4.39 -12.75 -8.12
CA PHE A 20 3.46 -11.76 -7.57
C PHE A 20 2.78 -12.33 -6.33
N ASP A 21 2.36 -11.45 -5.43
CA ASP A 21 1.57 -11.80 -4.25
C ASP A 21 0.33 -10.90 -4.10
N LYS A 22 -0.26 -10.88 -2.91
CA LYS A 22 -1.44 -10.07 -2.59
C LYS A 22 -1.15 -8.56 -2.56
N HIS A 23 0.10 -8.14 -2.46
CA HIS A 23 0.56 -6.75 -2.39
C HIS A 23 1.02 -6.20 -3.75
N SER A 24 1.19 -7.09 -4.75
CA SER A 24 1.59 -6.76 -6.11
C SER A 24 0.57 -5.98 -6.95
N LEU A 25 -0.68 -5.85 -6.53
CA LEU A 25 -1.73 -5.17 -7.30
C LEU A 25 -2.39 -4.05 -6.48
N LEU A 26 -2.44 -2.85 -7.06
CA LEU A 26 -3.07 -1.68 -6.48
C LEU A 26 -3.90 -0.95 -7.54
N ALA A 27 -5.18 -0.69 -7.26
CA ALA A 27 -5.99 0.23 -8.04
C ALA A 27 -6.06 1.58 -7.30
N ALA A 28 -5.67 2.67 -7.95
CA ALA A 28 -5.63 3.99 -7.29
C ALA A 28 -5.90 5.17 -8.25
N PRO A 29 -6.62 6.22 -7.79
CA PRO A 29 -6.89 7.43 -8.56
C PRO A 29 -5.69 8.40 -8.54
N LEU A 30 -4.55 7.99 -9.09
CA LEU A 30 -3.30 8.75 -9.04
C LEU A 30 -3.36 10.11 -9.78
N PHE A 31 -4.26 10.27 -10.74
CA PHE A 31 -4.38 11.48 -11.57
C PHE A 31 -5.61 12.34 -11.23
N GLY A 32 -6.05 12.29 -9.98
CA GLY A 32 -7.20 13.06 -9.51
C GLY A 32 -8.54 12.39 -9.79
N LYS A 33 -9.63 13.00 -9.29
CA LYS A 33 -10.98 12.41 -9.30
C LYS A 33 -11.67 12.40 -10.66
N GLU A 34 -11.19 13.19 -11.61
CA GLU A 34 -11.81 13.30 -12.94
C GLU A 34 -11.36 12.19 -13.88
N ARG A 35 -10.25 11.53 -13.57
CA ARG A 35 -9.71 10.41 -14.34
C ARG A 35 -10.05 9.08 -13.67
N GLN A 36 -10.03 8.03 -14.48
CA GLN A 36 -10.24 6.65 -14.03
C GLN A 36 -9.09 6.18 -13.15
N ASP A 37 -9.38 5.21 -12.28
CA ASP A 37 -8.37 4.53 -11.49
C ASP A 37 -7.33 3.84 -12.37
N VAL A 38 -6.09 3.90 -11.92
CA VAL A 38 -4.95 3.26 -12.57
C VAL A 38 -4.66 1.94 -11.88
N LEU A 39 -4.37 0.91 -12.66
CA LEU A 39 -3.87 -0.37 -12.14
C LEU A 39 -2.35 -0.31 -12.05
N VAL A 40 -1.83 -0.30 -10.83
CA VAL A 40 -0.40 -0.38 -10.53
C VAL A 40 -0.06 -1.83 -10.20
N VAL A 41 0.91 -2.39 -10.91
CA VAL A 41 1.39 -3.76 -10.73
C VAL A 41 2.87 -3.74 -10.39
N GLY A 42 3.23 -4.35 -9.28
CA GLY A 42 4.59 -4.45 -8.76
C GLY A 42 5.01 -5.90 -8.67
N SER A 43 6.11 -6.24 -9.32
CA SER A 43 6.68 -7.57 -9.38
C SER A 43 7.78 -7.76 -8.33
N HIS A 44 7.94 -8.99 -7.85
CA HIS A 44 9.09 -9.32 -7.00
C HIS A 44 10.43 -9.32 -7.78
N ASP A 45 10.39 -9.28 -9.12
CA ASP A 45 11.59 -9.10 -9.96
C ASP A 45 12.00 -7.62 -10.11
N GLY A 46 11.25 -6.70 -9.47
CA GLY A 46 11.51 -5.26 -9.46
C GLY A 46 10.79 -4.46 -10.54
N TYR A 47 9.97 -5.09 -11.39
CA TYR A 47 9.19 -4.38 -12.41
C TYR A 47 7.97 -3.68 -11.80
N LEU A 48 7.86 -2.37 -12.04
CA LEU A 48 6.70 -1.55 -11.74
C LEU A 48 6.00 -1.15 -13.05
N ARG A 49 4.72 -1.50 -13.16
CA ARG A 49 3.88 -1.22 -14.33
C ARG A 49 2.63 -0.47 -13.93
N MET A 50 2.22 0.51 -14.73
CA MET A 50 0.93 1.19 -14.54
C MET A 50 0.10 1.10 -15.80
N TYR A 51 -1.15 0.66 -15.64
CA TYR A 51 -2.10 0.53 -16.73
C TYR A 51 -3.29 1.47 -16.53
N SER A 52 -3.72 2.11 -17.61
CA SER A 52 -5.02 2.77 -17.72
C SER A 52 -5.87 2.01 -18.74
N PRO A 53 -6.70 1.05 -18.29
CA PRO A 53 -7.52 0.26 -19.21
C PRO A 53 -8.50 1.13 -20.00
N SER A 54 -8.36 1.16 -21.34
CA SER A 54 -9.23 1.96 -22.22
C SER A 54 -10.26 1.13 -23.00
N SER A 55 -10.46 -0.14 -22.60
CA SER A 55 -11.28 -1.11 -23.34
C SER A 55 -12.71 -0.61 -23.56
N ARG A 56 -13.25 -0.77 -24.77
CA ARG A 56 -14.63 -0.40 -25.09
C ARG A 56 -15.39 -1.61 -25.61
N TRP A 57 -16.69 -1.66 -25.32
CA TRP A 57 -17.57 -2.65 -25.90
C TRP A 57 -17.81 -2.30 -27.37
N VAL A 58 -17.60 -3.26 -28.26
CA VAL A 58 -17.86 -3.09 -29.70
C VAL A 58 -19.11 -3.89 -30.04
N ASP A 59 -20.18 -3.19 -30.44
CA ASP A 59 -21.47 -3.80 -30.71
C ASP A 59 -21.45 -4.74 -31.93
N GLU A 60 -20.62 -4.44 -32.93
CA GLU A 60 -20.47 -5.26 -34.15
C GLU A 60 -19.93 -6.65 -33.85
N THR A 61 -18.89 -6.74 -33.01
CA THR A 61 -18.23 -8.01 -32.67
C THR A 61 -18.78 -8.62 -31.39
N LYS A 62 -19.71 -7.94 -30.70
CA LYS A 62 -20.24 -8.29 -29.37
C LYS A 62 -19.13 -8.67 -28.38
N SER A 63 -17.99 -7.98 -28.48
CA SER A 63 -16.79 -8.26 -27.70
C SER A 63 -16.08 -6.96 -27.33
N PRO A 64 -15.33 -6.95 -26.21
CA PRO A 64 -14.53 -5.79 -25.84
C PRO A 64 -13.29 -5.68 -26.73
N THR A 65 -12.77 -4.46 -26.90
CA THR A 65 -11.50 -4.25 -27.62
C THR A 65 -10.29 -4.91 -26.95
N ASN A 66 -10.44 -5.33 -25.68
CA ASN A 66 -9.41 -5.93 -24.84
C ASN A 66 -8.18 -5.00 -24.67
N TYR A 67 -7.06 -5.53 -24.20
CA TYR A 67 -5.82 -4.79 -23.96
C TYR A 67 -5.21 -4.21 -25.24
N LYS A 68 -4.78 -2.95 -25.15
CA LYS A 68 -3.96 -2.28 -26.16
C LYS A 68 -2.62 -1.88 -25.56
N SER A 69 -1.57 -1.80 -26.38
CA SER A 69 -0.26 -1.33 -25.93
C SER A 69 -0.31 0.10 -25.36
N THR A 70 -1.25 0.92 -25.81
CA THR A 70 -1.51 2.28 -25.31
C THR A 70 -2.07 2.30 -23.89
N ASP A 71 -2.58 1.18 -23.37
CA ASP A 71 -3.07 1.09 -21.98
C ASP A 71 -1.91 1.06 -20.98
N LEU A 72 -0.69 0.70 -21.40
CA LEU A 72 0.50 0.70 -20.55
C LEU A 72 1.11 2.10 -20.52
N MET A 73 0.98 2.79 -19.38
CA MET A 73 1.44 4.17 -19.24
C MET A 73 2.94 4.28 -18.89
N ILE A 74 3.43 3.33 -18.09
CA ILE A 74 4.85 3.20 -17.75
C ILE A 74 5.17 1.74 -17.42
N GLU A 75 6.36 1.33 -17.84
CA GLU A 75 7.05 0.13 -17.37
C GLU A 75 8.46 0.54 -16.99
N THR A 76 8.82 0.36 -15.73
CA THR A 76 10.16 0.64 -15.23
C THR A 76 10.65 -0.50 -14.35
N ARG A 77 11.96 -0.71 -14.33
CA ARG A 77 12.61 -1.67 -13.45
C ARG A 77 13.26 -0.93 -12.30
N LEU A 78 12.81 -1.24 -11.10
CA LEU A 78 13.46 -0.84 -9.86
C LEU A 78 14.60 -1.82 -9.56
N ASP A 79 15.61 -1.35 -8.83
CA ASP A 79 16.82 -2.14 -8.54
C ASP A 79 16.58 -3.35 -7.63
N ASP A 80 15.44 -3.37 -6.94
CA ASP A 80 15.14 -4.29 -5.83
C ASP A 80 13.71 -4.86 -5.95
N CYS A 81 13.41 -5.92 -5.22
CA CYS A 81 12.08 -6.53 -5.25
C CYS A 81 11.01 -5.59 -4.68
N ILE A 82 9.81 -5.60 -5.28
CA ILE A 82 8.67 -4.84 -4.76
C ILE A 82 7.93 -5.73 -3.75
N VAL A 83 7.94 -5.31 -2.48
CA VAL A 83 7.32 -6.02 -1.35
C VAL A 83 5.87 -5.59 -1.15
N ASP A 84 5.60 -4.28 -1.17
CA ASP A 84 4.24 -3.73 -1.07
C ASP A 84 4.15 -2.38 -1.75
N MET A 85 2.94 -1.99 -2.14
CA MET A 85 2.63 -0.71 -2.75
C MET A 85 1.36 -0.11 -2.15
N LYS A 86 1.37 1.21 -1.93
CA LYS A 86 0.19 1.95 -1.45
C LYS A 86 0.11 3.30 -2.15
N ALA A 87 -1.11 3.80 -2.32
CA ALA A 87 -1.36 5.16 -2.76
C ALA A 87 -1.99 5.97 -1.61
N GLY A 88 -1.54 7.22 -1.45
CA GLY A 88 -1.98 8.05 -0.33
C GLY A 88 -1.34 9.44 -0.35
N LYS A 89 -1.74 10.28 0.61
CA LYS A 89 -1.24 11.64 0.79
C LYS A 89 0.06 11.66 1.58
N PHE A 90 1.12 11.18 0.96
CA PHE A 90 2.41 10.94 1.62
C PHE A 90 3.36 12.14 1.63
N VAL A 91 3.03 13.26 1.00
CA VAL A 91 3.91 14.45 0.93
C VAL A 91 3.31 15.60 1.72
N SER A 92 4.12 16.23 2.56
CA SER A 92 3.74 17.40 3.36
C SER A 92 3.32 18.57 2.45
N GLY A 93 2.21 19.22 2.78
CA GLY A 93 1.72 20.41 2.05
C GLY A 93 1.01 20.14 0.72
N SER A 94 0.98 18.90 0.22
CA SER A 94 0.21 18.50 -0.96
C SER A 94 -0.99 17.63 -0.55
N GLN A 95 -2.09 17.73 -1.31
CA GLN A 95 -3.25 16.84 -1.18
C GLN A 95 -3.29 15.77 -2.27
N ASP A 96 -2.29 15.74 -3.15
CA ASP A 96 -2.21 14.81 -4.27
C ASP A 96 -1.80 13.43 -3.76
N LEU A 97 -2.33 12.41 -4.42
CA LEU A 97 -1.94 11.04 -4.13
C LEU A 97 -0.55 10.77 -4.70
N ARG A 98 0.26 10.11 -3.90
CA ARG A 98 1.61 9.65 -4.25
C ARG A 98 1.64 8.14 -4.17
N LEU A 99 2.54 7.53 -4.91
CA LEU A 99 2.77 6.09 -4.84
C LEU A 99 3.91 5.80 -3.85
N ALA A 100 3.64 5.06 -2.79
CA ALA A 100 4.67 4.49 -1.93
C ALA A 100 5.00 3.08 -2.42
N VAL A 101 6.28 2.80 -2.63
CA VAL A 101 6.81 1.49 -2.99
C VAL A 101 7.75 1.03 -1.88
N LEU A 102 7.47 -0.14 -1.34
CA LEU A 102 8.27 -0.78 -0.31
C LEU A 102 9.20 -1.81 -0.96
N THR A 103 10.50 -1.67 -0.72
CA THR A 103 11.54 -2.62 -1.11
C THR A 103 12.24 -3.17 0.13
N PRO A 104 13.06 -4.23 0.05
CA PRO A 104 13.75 -4.79 1.23
C PRO A 104 14.65 -3.80 1.97
N SER A 105 15.21 -2.84 1.24
CA SER A 105 16.23 -1.90 1.73
C SER A 105 15.67 -0.50 2.00
N LYS A 106 14.60 -0.08 1.30
CA LYS A 106 14.06 1.27 1.41
C LYS A 106 12.54 1.36 1.16
N LEU A 107 11.93 2.38 1.73
CA LEU A 107 10.59 2.85 1.39
C LEU A 107 10.72 4.11 0.54
N THR A 108 10.33 4.04 -0.74
CA THR A 108 10.43 5.16 -1.68
C THR A 108 9.05 5.69 -1.99
N VAL A 109 8.88 7.02 -1.90
CA VAL A 109 7.64 7.69 -2.31
C VAL A 109 7.87 8.40 -3.64
N TYR A 110 7.04 8.05 -4.63
CA TYR A 110 7.06 8.58 -5.98
C TYR A 110 5.92 9.57 -6.20
N ASN A 111 6.28 10.67 -6.85
CA ASN A 111 5.35 11.51 -7.59
C ASN A 111 5.13 10.92 -8.98
N VAL A 112 3.88 10.61 -9.31
CA VAL A 112 3.46 10.13 -10.63
C VAL A 112 2.84 11.31 -11.37
N ALA A 113 3.52 11.79 -12.41
CA ALA A 113 3.02 12.89 -13.24
C ALA A 113 2.69 12.38 -14.64
N LEU A 114 1.62 12.89 -15.24
CA LEU A 114 1.36 12.66 -16.66
C LEU A 114 2.32 13.52 -17.49
N VAL A 115 2.78 12.96 -18.59
CA VAL A 115 3.59 13.70 -19.57
C VAL A 115 2.61 14.31 -20.57
N ASP A 116 2.47 15.65 -20.55
CA ASP A 116 1.52 16.41 -21.39
C ASP A 116 1.83 16.37 -22.91
N GLN A 117 2.79 15.54 -23.34
CA GLN A 117 3.05 15.31 -24.75
C GLN A 117 2.00 14.31 -25.27
N SER A 118 0.90 14.85 -25.79
CA SER A 118 -0.11 14.13 -26.55
C SER A 118 0.54 13.44 -27.75
N THR A 119 0.94 12.20 -27.56
CA THR A 119 1.36 11.35 -28.67
C THR A 119 0.17 10.48 -29.07
N GLU A 120 0.08 10.11 -30.34
CA GLU A 120 -0.90 9.16 -30.87
C GLU A 120 -0.85 7.77 -30.18
N TYR A 121 0.09 7.58 -29.25
CA TYR A 121 0.46 6.35 -28.56
C TYR A 121 -0.08 6.21 -27.12
N GLY A 122 -0.99 7.11 -26.68
CA GLY A 122 -1.67 7.01 -25.38
C GLY A 122 -1.04 7.82 -24.25
N ASP A 123 -1.70 7.83 -23.09
CA ASP A 123 -1.26 8.58 -21.92
C ASP A 123 0.00 7.95 -21.33
N ARG A 124 1.10 8.71 -21.25
CA ARG A 124 2.35 8.28 -20.60
C ARG A 124 2.51 8.99 -19.27
N CYS A 125 3.09 8.30 -18.29
CA CYS A 125 3.46 8.91 -17.03
C CYS A 125 4.96 8.81 -16.75
N GLU A 126 5.44 9.74 -15.94
CA GLU A 126 6.81 9.78 -15.43
C GLU A 126 6.78 9.57 -13.92
N LEU A 127 7.76 8.81 -13.41
CA LEU A 127 7.96 8.55 -11.99
C LEU A 127 9.13 9.40 -11.48
N LYS A 128 8.84 10.31 -10.54
CA LYS A 128 9.86 11.12 -9.86
C LYS A 128 9.90 10.77 -8.39
N ILE A 129 11.09 10.49 -7.87
CA ILE A 129 11.27 10.25 -6.44
C ILE A 129 10.99 11.55 -5.68
N ALA A 130 10.08 11.52 -4.72
CA ALA A 130 9.81 12.63 -3.82
C ALA A 130 10.76 12.57 -2.61
N TYR A 131 10.84 11.41 -1.96
CA TYR A 131 11.79 11.12 -0.89
C TYR A 131 11.94 9.60 -0.70
N GLU A 132 12.98 9.20 0.03
CA GLU A 132 13.26 7.82 0.37
C GLU A 132 13.60 7.67 1.86
N HIS A 133 13.15 6.57 2.46
CA HIS A 133 13.50 6.18 3.82
C HIS A 133 14.32 4.89 3.77
N PRO A 134 15.60 4.89 4.20
CA PRO A 134 16.35 3.65 4.37
C PRO A 134 15.73 2.83 5.51
N LEU A 135 15.56 1.54 5.30
CA LEU A 135 14.97 0.63 6.28
C LEU A 135 16.08 -0.06 7.07
N PRO A 136 16.07 0.02 8.42
CA PRO A 136 17.05 -0.67 9.26
C PRO A 136 16.79 -2.18 9.38
N ARG A 137 15.64 -2.66 8.87
CA ARG A 137 15.12 -4.02 9.05
C ARG A 137 14.34 -4.43 7.80
N PHE A 138 14.24 -5.74 7.57
CA PHE A 138 13.50 -6.28 6.44
C PHE A 138 11.98 -6.09 6.61
N PRO A 139 11.32 -5.36 5.68
CA PRO A 139 9.89 -5.16 5.72
C PRO A 139 9.13 -6.41 5.27
N ALA A 140 7.89 -6.50 5.74
CA ALA A 140 6.93 -7.54 5.39
C ALA A 140 5.65 -6.95 4.76
N SER A 141 5.21 -5.77 5.21
CA SER A 141 4.04 -5.09 4.65
C SER A 141 4.03 -3.59 4.95
N LEU A 142 3.21 -2.84 4.22
CA LEU A 142 2.99 -1.41 4.39
C LEU A 142 1.52 -1.12 4.73
N THR A 143 1.29 -0.43 5.84
CA THR A 143 -0.03 0.10 6.21
C THR A 143 0.00 1.61 6.15
N THR A 144 -1.06 2.22 5.63
CA THR A 144 -1.15 3.67 5.48
C THR A 144 -2.46 4.22 6.01
N GLY A 145 -2.44 5.47 6.44
CA GLY A 145 -3.65 6.22 6.77
C GLY A 145 -3.40 7.41 7.69
N PRO A 146 -4.47 8.14 8.05
CA PRO A 146 -4.39 9.31 8.91
C PRO A 146 -4.25 8.89 10.39
N PHE A 147 -3.07 8.38 10.77
CA PHE A 147 -2.84 7.95 12.16
C PHE A 147 -2.99 9.14 13.12
N GLY A 148 -3.63 8.92 14.27
CA GLY A 148 -3.94 9.99 15.23
C GLY A 148 -5.08 10.91 14.82
N GLY A 149 -5.84 10.56 13.78
CA GLY A 149 -6.99 11.35 13.30
C GLY A 149 -6.62 12.63 12.55
N VAL A 150 -5.39 12.71 12.02
CA VAL A 150 -4.94 13.86 11.23
C VAL A 150 -5.72 13.97 9.93
N ARG A 151 -6.17 15.19 9.57
CA ARG A 151 -6.94 15.40 8.33
C ARG A 151 -6.01 15.77 7.18
N GLY A 152 -6.28 15.18 6.02
CA GLY A 152 -5.60 15.54 4.76
C GLY A 152 -4.15 15.08 4.65
N ARG A 153 -3.70 14.16 5.50
CA ARG A 153 -2.37 13.54 5.44
C ARG A 153 -2.49 12.07 5.73
N ASP A 154 -1.68 11.27 5.04
CA ASP A 154 -1.53 9.86 5.33
C ASP A 154 -0.11 9.60 5.81
N PHE A 155 -0.01 8.87 6.91
CA PHE A 155 1.23 8.38 7.48
C PHE A 155 1.46 6.93 7.08
N LEU A 156 2.70 6.47 7.24
CA LEU A 156 3.12 5.15 6.81
C LEU A 156 3.58 4.33 8.02
N CYS A 157 3.16 3.09 8.08
CA CYS A 157 3.59 2.11 9.07
C CYS A 157 4.15 0.91 8.32
N VAL A 158 5.46 0.69 8.45
CA VAL A 158 6.15 -0.47 7.89
C VAL A 158 6.20 -1.55 8.95
N GLN A 159 5.60 -2.69 8.67
CA GLN A 159 5.75 -3.88 9.50
C GLN A 159 6.97 -4.66 9.03
N CYS A 160 7.90 -4.92 9.93
CA CYS A 160 9.09 -5.73 9.67
C CYS A 160 8.83 -7.21 9.98
N LEU A 161 9.63 -8.09 9.38
CA LEU A 161 9.54 -9.55 9.59
C LEU A 161 9.76 -9.96 11.06
N ASP A 162 10.51 -9.17 11.82
CA ASP A 162 10.80 -9.40 13.23
C ASP A 162 9.71 -8.88 14.20
N GLY A 163 8.58 -8.40 13.66
CA GLY A 163 7.48 -7.85 14.46
C GLY A 163 7.68 -6.39 14.88
N THR A 164 8.72 -5.72 14.39
CA THR A 164 8.90 -4.26 14.58
C THR A 164 7.97 -3.48 13.65
N LEU A 165 7.24 -2.51 14.19
CA LEU A 165 6.49 -1.52 13.43
C LEU A 165 7.30 -0.21 13.38
N LEU A 166 7.58 0.29 12.18
CA LEU A 166 8.26 1.57 11.95
C LEU A 166 7.23 2.59 11.46
N PHE A 167 7.08 3.68 12.21
CA PHE A 167 6.12 4.75 11.89
C PHE A 167 6.84 5.93 11.25
N TYR A 168 6.30 6.40 10.13
CA TYR A 168 6.79 7.54 9.38
C TYR A 168 5.68 8.59 9.24
N GLU A 169 5.96 9.79 9.71
CA GLU A 169 5.17 10.98 9.47
C GLU A 169 5.66 11.63 8.16
N GLN A 170 5.21 11.08 7.03
CA GLN A 170 5.58 11.53 5.67
C GLN A 170 7.12 11.48 5.47
N GLU A 171 7.77 12.63 5.29
CA GLU A 171 9.22 12.75 5.08
C GLU A 171 10.06 12.43 6.33
N MET A 172 9.43 12.25 7.50
CA MET A 172 10.13 12.09 8.77
C MET A 172 9.85 10.72 9.40
N PHE A 173 10.91 10.05 9.86
CA PHE A 173 10.75 8.92 10.77
C PHE A 173 10.25 9.41 12.13
N ALA A 174 9.17 8.82 12.64
CA ALA A 174 8.56 9.21 13.90
C ALA A 174 9.07 8.36 15.06
N PHE A 175 8.81 7.06 15.03
CA PHE A 175 9.23 6.12 16.07
C PHE A 175 9.13 4.67 15.59
N SER A 176 9.72 3.76 16.37
CA SER A 176 9.55 2.32 16.18
C SER A 176 8.90 1.69 17.41
N GLN A 177 8.10 0.65 17.20
CA GLN A 177 7.48 -0.12 18.26
C GLN A 177 7.64 -1.61 17.99
N VAL A 178 8.24 -2.34 18.92
CA VAL A 178 8.30 -3.80 18.85
C VAL A 178 6.99 -4.38 19.40
N THR A 179 6.29 -5.17 18.58
CA THR A 179 5.13 -5.92 19.05
C THR A 179 5.59 -7.14 19.85
N ARG A 180 5.00 -7.35 21.04
CA ARG A 180 5.37 -8.49 21.89
C ARG A 180 4.65 -9.74 21.41
N ASN A 181 5.29 -10.90 21.63
CA ASN A 181 4.71 -12.23 21.41
C ASN A 181 4.27 -12.51 19.97
N ARG A 182 4.99 -11.96 18.97
CA ARG A 182 4.75 -12.28 17.56
C ARG A 182 5.86 -13.15 17.00
N LEU A 183 5.47 -14.24 16.35
CA LEU A 183 6.38 -15.15 15.68
C LEU A 183 6.58 -14.78 14.20
N LEU A 184 5.53 -14.27 13.55
CA LEU A 184 5.49 -13.96 12.12
C LEU A 184 4.89 -12.58 11.87
N ALA A 185 5.19 -12.02 10.70
CA ALA A 185 4.53 -10.81 10.21
C ALA A 185 3.08 -11.13 9.84
N GLU A 186 2.15 -10.61 10.64
CA GLU A 186 0.73 -10.83 10.51
C GLU A 186 0.03 -9.68 9.80
N PRO A 187 -1.06 -9.91 9.05
CA PRO A 187 -1.84 -8.84 8.43
C PRO A 187 -2.26 -7.79 9.48
N ILE A 188 -1.85 -6.54 9.23
CA ILE A 188 -2.19 -5.39 10.06
C ILE A 188 -2.92 -4.35 9.20
N ILE A 189 -4.01 -3.83 9.74
CA ILE A 189 -4.82 -2.79 9.11
C ILE A 189 -5.00 -1.62 10.08
N TYR A 190 -5.09 -0.41 9.54
CA TYR A 190 -5.45 0.77 10.31
C TYR A 190 -6.94 1.09 10.10
N VAL A 191 -7.65 1.37 11.19
CA VAL A 191 -9.07 1.73 11.20
C VAL A 191 -9.20 3.20 11.62
N PRO A 192 -9.34 4.14 10.65
CA PRO A 192 -9.35 5.57 10.92
C PRO A 192 -10.47 6.03 11.86
N ARG A 193 -11.64 5.36 11.82
CA ARG A 193 -12.82 5.74 12.61
C ARG A 193 -12.57 5.74 14.12
N TYR A 194 -11.67 4.89 14.58
CA TYR A 194 -11.39 4.69 16.01
C TYR A 194 -9.92 4.90 16.38
N ASP A 195 -9.07 5.25 15.40
CA ASP A 195 -7.63 5.41 15.58
C ASP A 195 -6.96 4.15 16.16
N LEU A 196 -7.26 3.01 15.54
CA LEU A 196 -6.84 1.68 15.97
C LEU A 196 -6.09 0.95 14.85
N PHE A 197 -5.04 0.24 15.21
CA PHE A 197 -4.46 -0.82 14.41
C PHE A 197 -5.09 -2.14 14.82
N VAL A 198 -5.55 -2.91 13.84
CA VAL A 198 -6.08 -4.26 14.06
C VAL A 198 -5.12 -5.24 13.40
N ALA A 199 -4.68 -6.23 14.15
CA ALA A 199 -3.80 -7.29 13.66
C ALA A 199 -4.37 -8.67 14.00
N ALA A 200 -4.23 -9.60 13.07
CA ALA A 200 -4.64 -11.00 13.28
C ALA A 200 -3.46 -11.80 13.87
N SER A 201 -3.51 -12.05 15.18
CA SER A 201 -2.47 -12.79 15.88
C SER A 201 -2.44 -14.26 15.50
N SER A 202 -1.25 -14.86 15.50
CA SER A 202 -1.00 -16.31 15.41
C SER A 202 -1.68 -17.11 16.52
N SER A 203 -2.10 -16.44 17.59
CA SER A 203 -2.96 -16.97 18.64
C SER A 203 -4.45 -17.08 18.25
N TRP A 204 -4.81 -16.75 16.99
CA TRP A 204 -6.19 -16.73 16.47
C TRP A 204 -7.09 -15.68 17.13
N TYR A 205 -6.49 -14.71 17.82
CA TYR A 205 -7.17 -13.54 18.35
C TYR A 205 -6.93 -12.31 17.48
N LEU A 206 -7.95 -11.47 17.36
CA LEU A 206 -7.80 -10.12 16.81
C LEU A 206 -7.28 -9.19 17.91
N GLU A 207 -6.11 -8.62 17.69
CA GLU A 207 -5.53 -7.63 18.59
C GLU A 207 -5.81 -6.22 18.07
N CYS A 208 -6.29 -5.35 18.96
CA CYS A 208 -6.56 -3.94 18.67
C CYS A 208 -5.60 -3.06 19.46
N HIS A 209 -4.74 -2.33 18.76
CA HIS A 209 -3.73 -1.44 19.33
C HIS A 209 -4.09 0.01 19.00
N ARG A 210 -4.36 0.84 20.02
CA ARG A 210 -4.58 2.28 19.80
C ARG A 210 -3.28 2.98 19.37
N HIS A 211 -3.37 3.85 18.38
CA HIS A 211 -2.22 4.60 17.90
C HIS A 211 -1.61 5.50 18.99
N VAL A 212 -2.45 6.15 19.82
CA VAL A 212 -1.99 6.93 20.99
C VAL A 212 -1.17 6.08 21.96
N PHE A 213 -1.55 4.82 22.17
CA PHE A 213 -0.80 3.90 23.04
C PHE A 213 0.52 3.46 22.40
N ALA A 214 0.56 3.25 21.08
CA ALA A 214 1.80 2.98 20.35
C ALA A 214 2.86 4.06 20.60
N ARG A 215 2.46 5.33 20.49
CA ARG A 215 3.33 6.49 20.73
C ARG A 215 3.75 6.63 22.20
N CYS A 216 2.86 6.31 23.15
CA CYS A 216 3.13 6.44 24.59
C CYS A 216 3.99 5.29 25.17
N VAL A 217 3.90 4.08 24.61
CA VAL A 217 4.78 2.95 24.98
C VAL A 217 6.24 3.26 24.64
N VAL A 218 6.49 3.95 23.53
CA VAL A 218 7.84 4.44 23.20
C VAL A 218 8.31 5.49 24.22
N ALA A 219 7.46 6.46 24.57
CA ALA A 219 7.80 7.49 25.56
C ALA A 219 8.04 6.91 26.98
N SER A 220 7.35 5.84 27.35
CA SER A 220 7.46 5.19 28.67
C SER A 220 8.55 4.12 28.76
N SER A 221 9.13 3.68 27.64
CA SER A 221 10.31 2.78 27.64
C SER A 221 11.55 3.39 28.33
N ALA A 222 11.51 4.68 28.69
CA ALA A 222 12.50 5.36 29.52
C ALA A 222 12.38 5.10 31.04
N ARG A 223 11.37 4.36 31.55
CA ARG A 223 11.30 3.86 32.95
C ARG A 223 10.15 2.85 33.14
N PRO A 224 10.36 1.68 33.79
CA PRO A 224 9.26 0.74 34.03
C PRO A 224 8.35 1.26 35.15
N ARG A 225 7.06 1.39 34.87
CA ARG A 225 5.98 1.51 35.88
C ARG A 225 4.87 0.50 35.57
N PRO A 226 4.15 0.02 36.59
CA PRO A 226 3.50 -1.28 36.56
C PRO A 226 2.29 -1.34 35.62
N LEU A 227 2.06 -2.54 35.08
CA LEU A 227 0.95 -2.88 34.19
C LEU A 227 -0.41 -2.46 34.77
N ILE A 228 -1.13 -1.61 34.04
CA ILE A 228 -2.59 -1.55 34.15
C ILE A 228 -3.12 -2.67 33.24
N LYS A 229 -3.59 -3.77 33.85
CA LYS A 229 -4.42 -4.76 33.15
C LYS A 229 -5.74 -4.07 32.78
N LEU A 230 -5.91 -3.70 31.51
CA LEU A 230 -7.23 -3.39 30.96
C LEU A 230 -7.82 -4.67 30.36
N GLY A 231 -8.99 -5.03 30.88
CA GLY A 231 -9.64 -6.31 30.67
C GLY A 231 -9.91 -6.63 29.20
N VAL A 232 -9.69 -7.90 28.86
CA VAL A 232 -10.21 -8.54 27.66
C VAL A 232 -11.75 -8.51 27.78
N ALA A 233 -12.42 -7.70 26.97
CA ALA A 233 -13.85 -7.84 26.77
C ALA A 233 -14.07 -9.05 25.86
N VAL A 234 -14.23 -10.23 26.46
CA VAL A 234 -14.74 -11.42 25.78
C VAL A 234 -16.23 -11.17 25.53
N ALA A 235 -16.61 -10.90 24.28
CA ALA A 235 -18.01 -10.90 23.89
C ALA A 235 -18.50 -12.35 23.78
N THR A 236 -18.95 -12.94 24.88
CA THR A 236 -19.79 -14.14 24.84
C THR A 236 -21.19 -13.74 24.41
N ARG A 237 -21.65 -14.26 23.26
CA ARG A 237 -23.04 -14.15 22.81
C ARG A 237 -23.96 -14.86 23.82
N ALA A 238 -25.04 -14.18 24.21
CA ALA A 238 -26.25 -14.80 24.73
C ALA A 238 -27.18 -15.14 23.56
#